data_AF-C5KDL3-F1
#
_entry.id   AF-C5KDL3-F1
#
_cell.length_a   1.000
_cell.length_b   1.000
_cell.length_c   1.000
_cell.angle_alpha   90.00
_cell.angle_beta   90.00
_cell.angle_gamma   90.00
#
_symmetry.space_group_name_H-M   'P 1'
#
loop_
_entity.id
_entity.type
_entity.pdbx_description
1 polymer ?
#
loop_
_entity_poly.entity_id
_entity_poly.type
_entity_poly.pdbx_seq_one_letter_code
_entity_poly.pdbx_strand_id
1 'polypeptide(L)'
;MSSSSTPKEEEEDEALFIVVQRISGGRLLVNEDDDKWVHLVNEPGLVNYVAFGRRKGNKSSSSEEEAGSSPSTASPITKDRMVKAAKSLLTCKLATASGWSADHSDAESLITLSKVTQRASLVTIPQASLVGKCIPGDKYMKYHHQVDKDRSEDLYHQWVDVLHEEALKLINPMKYDDKKKKGMEKYRRRAEGKLVNPKDMFKEGEYEGRYGKYDEEGFPLLLADGSDIPKSQVKKLTKMYNAQKRKWDVADKAGKINNENGNNNNNTDEDITQSNASIEAGRAELVEHQAPRVVENEVIIDEGDLGRLHMANGTFSGRQGWEMISTGPFTHQLVF
;
A
#
# COMPACT_ATOMS: atom_id res chain seq x y z
N MET A 1 17.22 -18.06 -45.63
CA MET A 1 16.63 -18.18 -44.28
C MET A 1 17.12 -17.00 -43.47
N SER A 2 16.28 -15.97 -43.30
CA SER A 2 16.64 -14.78 -42.52
C SER A 2 16.28 -15.07 -41.05
N SER A 3 17.29 -15.22 -40.20
CA SER A 3 17.10 -15.45 -38.77
C SER A 3 16.61 -14.16 -38.13
N SER A 4 15.32 -14.09 -37.87
CA SER A 4 14.69 -13.06 -37.04
C SER A 4 15.22 -13.19 -35.61
N SER A 5 16.25 -12.40 -35.26
CA SER A 5 16.68 -12.25 -33.88
C SER A 5 15.64 -11.42 -33.13
N THR A 6 14.87 -12.04 -32.25
CA THR A 6 14.06 -11.32 -31.27
C THR A 6 15.00 -10.46 -30.41
N PRO A 7 14.76 -9.14 -30.29
CA PRO A 7 15.55 -8.30 -29.42
C PRO A 7 15.43 -8.84 -27.99
N LYS A 8 16.57 -9.09 -27.35
CA LYS A 8 16.60 -9.45 -25.92
C LYS A 8 16.06 -8.25 -25.15
N GLU A 9 14.96 -8.44 -24.42
CA GLU A 9 14.46 -7.45 -23.47
C GLU A 9 15.57 -7.20 -22.44
N GLU A 10 16.13 -5.99 -22.44
CA GLU A 10 17.04 -5.57 -21.39
C GLU A 10 16.24 -5.41 -20.10
N GLU A 11 16.70 -6.04 -19.04
CA GLU A 11 16.07 -5.95 -17.73
C GLU A 11 16.30 -4.56 -17.13
N GLU A 12 15.23 -3.87 -16.74
CA GLU A 12 15.28 -2.50 -16.20
C GLU A 12 14.71 -2.47 -14.78
N ASP A 13 15.43 -1.86 -13.84
CA ASP A 13 15.01 -1.74 -12.44
C ASP A 13 13.97 -0.63 -12.27
N GLU A 14 12.94 -0.88 -11.46
CA GLU A 14 11.98 0.18 -11.08
C GLU A 14 12.64 1.18 -10.10
N ALA A 15 12.35 2.46 -10.28
CA ALA A 15 12.88 3.58 -9.52
C ALA A 15 11.80 4.62 -9.20
N LEU A 16 11.96 5.28 -8.05
CA LEU A 16 11.09 6.34 -7.56
C LEU A 16 11.77 7.70 -7.77
N PHE A 17 11.15 8.56 -8.56
CA PHE A 17 11.62 9.90 -8.87
C PHE A 17 10.79 10.91 -8.09
N ILE A 18 11.45 11.78 -7.32
CA ILE A 18 10.79 12.80 -6.52
C ILE A 18 11.43 14.15 -6.82
N VAL A 19 10.62 15.15 -7.20
CA VAL A 19 11.03 16.56 -7.23
C VAL A 19 10.36 17.28 -6.09
N VAL A 20 11.15 17.92 -5.22
CA VAL A 20 10.66 18.60 -4.01
C VAL A 20 10.85 20.11 -4.16
N GLN A 21 9.81 20.88 -3.81
CA GLN A 21 9.84 22.34 -3.76
C GLN A 21 9.29 22.84 -2.42
N ARG A 22 9.83 23.97 -1.95
CA ARG A 22 9.35 24.66 -0.74
C ARG A 22 8.11 25.49 -1.06
N ILE A 23 7.14 25.47 -0.15
CA ILE A 23 5.91 26.25 -0.25
C ILE A 23 5.63 26.96 1.08
N SER A 24 4.97 28.13 1.03
CA SER A 24 4.31 28.77 2.18
C SER A 24 2.80 28.62 2.15
N GLY A 25 2.27 28.01 1.11
CA GLY A 25 0.85 27.77 0.92
C GLY A 25 0.51 27.42 -0.52
N GLY A 26 -0.76 27.18 -0.77
CA GLY A 26 -1.27 26.79 -2.07
C GLY A 26 -2.67 26.21 -2.01
N ARG A 27 -3.13 25.67 -3.12
CA ARG A 27 -4.35 24.86 -3.18
C ARG A 27 -4.24 23.77 -4.23
N LEU A 28 -4.75 22.59 -3.88
CA LEU A 28 -4.74 21.38 -4.71
C LEU A 28 -6.18 21.00 -5.08
N LEU A 29 -6.46 20.86 -6.37
CA LEU A 29 -7.70 20.29 -6.87
C LEU A 29 -7.68 18.78 -6.62
N VAL A 30 -8.58 18.30 -5.75
CA VAL A 30 -8.67 16.89 -5.34
C VAL A 30 -9.88 16.16 -5.93
N ASN A 31 -10.87 16.90 -6.44
CA ASN A 31 -11.97 16.32 -7.21
C ASN A 31 -12.33 17.31 -8.32
N GLU A 32 -12.23 16.87 -9.58
CA GLU A 32 -12.49 17.69 -10.75
C GLU A 32 -13.99 17.83 -11.07
N ASP A 33 -14.80 16.85 -10.71
CA ASP A 33 -16.23 16.83 -10.98
C ASP A 33 -16.96 17.92 -10.18
N ASP A 34 -16.51 18.14 -8.94
CA ASP A 34 -17.09 19.11 -8.00
C ASP A 34 -16.25 20.38 -7.81
N ASP A 35 -15.14 20.52 -8.55
CA ASP A 35 -14.14 21.59 -8.36
C ASP A 35 -13.71 21.73 -6.89
N LYS A 36 -13.47 20.59 -6.21
CA LYS A 36 -13.11 20.54 -4.78
C LYS A 36 -11.62 20.81 -4.61
N TRP A 37 -11.30 21.88 -3.90
CA TRP A 37 -9.92 22.29 -3.59
C TRP A 37 -9.57 22.05 -2.11
N VAL A 38 -8.38 21.52 -1.86
CA VAL A 38 -7.72 21.53 -0.54
C VAL A 38 -6.86 22.78 -0.46
N HIS A 39 -7.10 23.64 0.52
CA HIS A 39 -6.39 24.90 0.71
C HIS A 39 -5.34 24.79 1.83
N LEU A 40 -4.13 25.30 1.55
CA LEU A 40 -3.00 25.38 2.46
C LEU A 40 -2.67 26.86 2.66
N VAL A 41 -3.30 27.50 3.64
CA VAL A 41 -3.19 28.95 3.84
C VAL A 41 -2.17 29.24 4.94
N ASN A 42 -1.05 29.87 4.57
CA ASN A 42 0.06 30.19 5.49
C ASN A 42 0.64 28.97 6.20
N GLU A 43 0.70 27.83 5.50
CA GLU A 43 1.26 26.60 6.02
C GLU A 43 2.60 26.33 5.31
N PRO A 44 3.76 26.61 5.96
CA PRO A 44 5.05 26.30 5.38
C PRO A 44 5.21 24.79 5.22
N GLY A 45 5.82 24.37 4.13
CA GLY A 45 5.85 22.96 3.81
C GLY A 45 6.61 22.62 2.55
N LEU A 46 6.32 21.43 2.05
CA LEU A 46 6.90 20.89 0.84
C LEU A 46 5.79 20.43 -0.10
N VAL A 47 5.96 20.68 -1.40
CA VAL A 47 5.29 19.92 -2.44
C VAL A 47 6.31 18.95 -3.05
N ASN A 48 5.90 17.69 -3.21
CA ASN A 48 6.66 16.67 -3.87
C ASN A 48 5.90 16.18 -5.11
N TYR A 49 6.58 16.18 -6.25
CA TYR A 49 6.12 15.62 -7.51
C TYR A 49 6.74 14.25 -7.68
N VAL A 50 5.91 13.22 -7.89
CA VAL A 50 6.34 11.83 -7.80
C VAL A 50 6.11 11.12 -9.13
N ALA A 51 7.10 10.37 -9.60
CA ALA A 51 6.96 9.47 -10.74
C ALA A 51 7.64 8.13 -10.47
N PHE A 52 7.15 7.11 -11.17
CA PHE A 52 7.74 5.78 -11.17
C PHE A 52 8.26 5.51 -12.58
N GLY A 53 9.50 5.07 -12.66
CA GLY A 53 10.15 4.78 -13.92
C GLY A 53 11.05 3.58 -13.84
N ARG A 54 11.56 3.18 -15.00
CA ARG A 54 12.55 2.13 -15.17
C ARG A 54 13.92 2.76 -15.38
N ARG A 55 14.94 2.15 -14.81
CA ARG A 55 16.32 2.58 -14.98
C ARG A 55 17.08 1.43 -15.61
N LYS A 56 17.79 1.71 -16.69
CA LYS A 56 18.80 0.78 -17.21
C LYS A 56 19.76 0.48 -16.08
N GLY A 57 19.83 -0.79 -15.67
CA GLY A 57 20.76 -1.25 -14.65
C GLY A 57 22.14 -0.72 -15.02
N ASN A 58 22.78 -0.01 -14.10
CA ASN A 58 24.16 0.37 -14.30
C ASN A 58 24.92 -0.95 -14.33
N LYS A 59 25.30 -1.46 -15.51
CA LYS A 59 26.26 -2.55 -15.63
C LYS A 59 27.51 -2.04 -14.91
N SER A 60 27.67 -2.42 -13.65
CA SER A 60 28.82 -2.06 -12.85
C SER A 60 30.02 -2.55 -13.64
N SER A 61 30.83 -1.63 -14.12
CA SER A 61 32.03 -1.91 -14.91
C SER A 61 33.15 -2.51 -14.05
N SER A 62 32.80 -3.26 -13.00
CA SER A 62 33.73 -4.09 -12.25
C SER A 62 34.07 -5.30 -13.12
N SER A 63 35.14 -5.14 -13.87
CA SER A 63 35.94 -6.19 -14.45
C SER A 63 36.32 -7.22 -13.38
N GLU A 64 35.85 -8.45 -13.51
CA GLU A 64 36.66 -9.67 -13.65
C GLU A 64 35.78 -10.92 -13.45
N GLU A 65 35.59 -11.63 -14.57
CA GLU A 65 35.43 -13.07 -14.74
C GLU A 65 35.03 -13.93 -13.52
N GLU A 66 33.73 -13.99 -13.23
CA GLU A 66 33.14 -15.25 -12.73
C GLU A 66 31.96 -15.66 -13.64
N ALA A 67 32.23 -16.62 -14.50
CA ALA A 67 31.27 -17.22 -15.42
C ALA A 67 30.25 -18.06 -14.63
N GLY A 68 29.11 -17.47 -14.25
CA GLY A 68 28.03 -18.24 -13.64
C GLY A 68 26.83 -17.48 -13.07
N SER A 69 26.82 -16.15 -13.03
CA SER A 69 25.67 -15.44 -12.45
C SER A 69 24.46 -15.50 -13.39
N SER A 70 23.38 -16.13 -12.91
CA SER A 70 22.07 -16.16 -13.54
C SER A 70 21.58 -14.75 -13.91
N PRO A 71 20.73 -14.61 -14.95
CA PRO A 71 20.16 -13.32 -15.34
C PRO A 71 19.52 -12.62 -14.14
N SER A 72 19.98 -11.40 -13.89
CA SER A 72 19.55 -10.57 -12.77
C SER A 72 18.16 -10.00 -13.05
N THR A 73 17.13 -10.70 -12.58
CA THR A 73 15.71 -10.27 -12.64
C THR A 73 15.55 -8.80 -12.25
N ALA A 74 15.06 -7.97 -13.18
CA ALA A 74 14.64 -6.59 -12.95
C ALA A 74 13.99 -6.45 -11.57
N SER A 75 14.57 -5.62 -10.70
CA SER A 75 14.12 -5.54 -9.31
C SER A 75 12.95 -4.55 -9.19
N PRO A 76 11.73 -5.01 -8.84
CA PRO A 76 10.60 -4.12 -8.62
C PRO A 76 10.88 -3.20 -7.43
N ILE A 77 10.25 -2.03 -7.41
CA ILE A 77 10.36 -1.15 -6.25
C ILE A 77 9.65 -1.81 -5.07
N THR A 78 10.40 -2.02 -3.98
CA THR A 78 9.89 -2.67 -2.77
C THR A 78 9.33 -1.64 -1.81
N LYS A 79 8.38 -2.07 -0.96
CA LYS A 79 7.86 -1.22 0.14
C LYS A 79 9.00 -0.73 1.04
N ASP A 80 10.04 -1.53 1.27
CA ASP A 80 11.19 -1.12 2.08
C ASP A 80 12.00 0.03 1.45
N ARG A 81 12.15 0.03 0.12
CA ARG A 81 12.77 1.16 -0.60
C ARG A 81 11.91 2.42 -0.44
N MET A 82 10.59 2.30 -0.55
CA MET A 82 9.68 3.42 -0.30
C MET A 82 9.77 3.93 1.15
N VAL A 83 9.83 3.06 2.15
CA VAL A 83 9.97 3.45 3.57
C VAL A 83 11.24 4.26 3.79
N LYS A 84 12.37 3.82 3.21
CA LYS A 84 13.64 4.55 3.29
C LYS A 84 13.55 5.92 2.62
N ALA A 85 12.92 6.00 1.45
CA ALA A 85 12.70 7.25 0.73
C ALA A 85 11.79 8.22 1.50
N ALA A 86 10.66 7.73 2.02
CA ALA A 86 9.72 8.52 2.82
C ALA A 86 10.37 9.06 4.10
N LYS A 87 11.11 8.22 4.84
CA LYS A 87 11.87 8.67 6.02
C LYS A 87 12.89 9.73 5.65
N SER A 88 13.61 9.56 4.54
CA SER A 88 14.58 10.54 4.06
C SER A 88 13.90 11.87 3.73
N LEU A 89 12.79 11.84 3.00
CA LEU A 89 12.01 13.03 2.63
C LEU A 89 11.48 13.78 3.87
N LEU A 90 10.92 13.06 4.84
CA LEU A 90 10.33 13.67 6.04
C LEU A 90 11.39 14.26 7.00
N THR A 91 12.59 13.67 7.05
CA THR A 91 13.65 14.05 8.01
C THR A 91 14.74 14.95 7.42
N CYS A 92 14.84 15.07 6.08
CA CYS A 92 15.77 15.97 5.45
C CYS A 92 15.41 17.44 5.68
N LYS A 93 16.43 18.29 5.88
CA LYS A 93 16.27 19.73 6.14
C LYS A 93 15.98 20.50 4.84
N LEU A 94 14.75 20.38 4.36
CA LEU A 94 14.32 21.02 3.11
C LEU A 94 13.25 22.10 3.30
N ALA A 95 12.59 22.19 4.45
CA ALA A 95 11.50 23.14 4.69
C ALA A 95 11.98 24.35 5.51
N THR A 96 11.26 25.47 5.47
CA THR A 96 11.64 26.71 6.19
C THR A 96 10.41 27.37 6.81
N ALA A 97 10.50 27.79 8.07
CA ALA A 97 9.36 28.33 8.81
C ALA A 97 8.98 29.78 8.44
N SER A 98 9.98 30.66 8.25
CA SER A 98 9.77 32.11 8.26
C SER A 98 10.64 32.86 7.25
N GLY A 99 10.47 32.53 5.96
CA GLY A 99 11.28 33.08 4.87
C GLY A 99 12.49 32.21 4.55
N TRP A 100 13.23 32.61 3.52
CA TRP A 100 14.38 31.87 3.00
C TRP A 100 15.67 32.62 3.33
N SER A 101 16.66 31.92 3.88
CA SER A 101 18.04 32.40 4.01
C SER A 101 18.96 31.77 2.95
N ALA A 102 19.90 32.58 2.45
CA ALA A 102 20.83 32.16 1.42
C ALA A 102 21.83 31.09 1.87
N ASP A 103 22.08 31.00 3.17
CA ASP A 103 22.98 30.03 3.77
C ASP A 103 22.29 28.73 4.19
N HIS A 104 20.98 28.61 3.98
CA HIS A 104 20.14 27.47 4.38
C HIS A 104 20.20 27.14 5.89
N SER A 105 20.64 28.08 6.73
CA SER A 105 20.68 27.90 8.18
C SER A 105 19.27 27.79 8.78
N ASP A 106 18.27 28.28 8.06
CA ASP A 106 16.84 28.26 8.37
C ASP A 106 16.13 26.93 8.00
N ALA A 107 16.84 26.02 7.32
CA ALA A 107 16.25 24.80 6.81
C ALA A 107 16.02 23.77 7.94
N GLU A 108 14.78 23.34 8.08
CA GLU A 108 14.33 22.34 9.02
C GLU A 108 13.75 21.11 8.31
N SER A 109 13.72 20.00 9.04
CA SER A 109 12.97 18.83 8.59
C SER A 109 11.47 19.09 8.71
N LEU A 110 10.66 18.43 7.88
CA LEU A 110 9.22 18.59 7.96
C LEU A 110 8.65 18.13 9.32
N ILE A 111 9.28 17.13 9.93
CA ILE A 111 8.96 16.64 11.28
C ILE A 111 9.33 17.65 12.36
N THR A 112 10.46 18.34 12.23
CA THR A 112 10.84 19.42 13.16
C THR A 112 9.87 20.59 13.00
N LEU A 113 9.61 20.98 11.75
CA LEU A 113 8.75 22.09 11.41
C LEU A 113 7.33 21.89 11.94
N SER A 114 6.77 20.68 11.81
CA SER A 114 5.43 20.37 12.34
C SER A 114 5.35 20.43 13.87
N LYS A 115 6.47 20.25 14.58
CA LYS A 115 6.51 20.40 16.04
C LYS A 115 6.66 21.85 16.48
N VAL A 116 7.44 22.64 15.76
CA VAL A 116 7.77 24.04 16.10
C VAL A 116 6.66 24.99 15.66
N THR A 117 6.17 24.85 14.44
CA THR A 117 5.15 25.74 13.86
C THR A 117 3.74 25.37 14.32
N GLN A 118 2.76 26.24 14.04
CA GLN A 118 1.35 25.91 14.24
C GLN A 118 0.86 24.85 13.24
N ARG A 119 1.37 24.87 12.00
CA ARG A 119 1.05 23.90 10.95
C ARG A 119 2.19 23.80 9.93
N ALA A 120 2.47 22.58 9.48
CA ALA A 120 3.35 22.32 8.34
C ALA A 120 2.61 21.47 7.30
N SER A 121 2.92 21.60 6.01
CA SER A 121 2.21 20.86 4.96
C SER A 121 3.12 19.97 4.11
N LEU A 122 2.60 18.81 3.69
CA LEU A 122 3.18 17.97 2.65
C LEU A 122 2.15 17.75 1.55
N VAL A 123 2.48 18.17 0.33
CA VAL A 123 1.64 17.92 -0.84
C VAL A 123 2.31 16.89 -1.73
N THR A 124 1.59 15.85 -2.13
CA THR A 124 2.12 14.76 -2.96
C THR A 124 1.35 14.68 -4.28
N ILE A 125 2.00 15.01 -5.40
CA ILE A 125 1.38 15.12 -6.72
C ILE A 125 1.99 14.06 -7.65
N PRO A 126 1.20 13.14 -8.24
CA PRO A 126 1.74 12.23 -9.25
C PRO A 126 2.05 13.03 -10.53
N GLN A 127 3.30 12.96 -10.98
CA GLN A 127 3.82 13.70 -12.12
C GLN A 127 4.66 12.76 -13.02
N ALA A 128 4.00 11.90 -13.77
CA ALA A 128 4.66 10.90 -14.62
C ALA A 128 5.66 11.51 -15.62
N SER A 129 5.53 12.80 -15.97
CA SER A 129 6.44 13.43 -16.91
C SER A 129 7.89 13.52 -16.41
N LEU A 130 8.15 13.34 -15.11
CA LEU A 130 9.50 13.40 -14.52
C LEU A 130 10.45 12.32 -15.04
N VAL A 131 9.93 11.21 -15.56
CA VAL A 131 10.77 10.15 -16.17
C VAL A 131 11.05 10.40 -17.66
N GLY A 132 10.45 11.46 -18.23
CA GLY A 132 10.63 11.85 -19.61
C GLY A 132 12.08 12.27 -19.89
N LYS A 133 12.56 11.95 -21.10
CA LYS A 133 13.88 12.36 -21.58
C LYS A 133 13.74 13.19 -22.84
N CYS A 134 14.46 14.31 -22.88
CA CYS A 134 14.74 15.05 -24.10
C CYS A 134 16.05 14.53 -24.68
N ILE A 135 15.99 13.93 -25.87
CA ILE A 135 17.19 13.45 -26.58
C ILE A 135 17.68 14.60 -27.47
N PRO A 136 18.97 15.00 -27.42
CA PRO A 136 19.50 16.03 -28.30
C PRO A 136 19.22 15.71 -29.77
N GLY A 137 18.63 16.67 -30.49
CA GLY A 137 18.22 16.51 -31.88
C GLY A 137 16.78 16.01 -32.07
N ASP A 138 16.16 15.41 -31.04
CA ASP A 138 14.74 15.07 -31.08
C ASP A 138 13.87 16.29 -30.76
N LYS A 139 12.76 16.43 -31.50
CA LYS A 139 11.77 17.49 -31.28
C LYS A 139 10.76 17.16 -30.18
N TYR A 140 10.73 15.93 -29.70
CA TYR A 140 9.68 15.41 -28.82
C TYR A 140 10.28 14.74 -27.59
N MET A 141 9.62 14.92 -26.45
CA MET A 141 9.96 14.22 -25.21
C MET A 141 9.61 12.73 -25.33
N LYS A 142 10.48 11.86 -24.80
CA LYS A 142 10.32 10.40 -24.82
C LYS A 142 10.06 9.87 -23.42
N TYR A 143 9.12 8.93 -23.29
CA TYR A 143 8.70 8.32 -22.01
C TYR A 143 8.96 6.81 -21.96
N HIS A 144 9.99 6.32 -22.65
CA HIS A 144 10.28 4.88 -22.73
C HIS A 144 10.52 4.21 -21.38
N HIS A 145 10.94 4.99 -20.38
CA HIS A 145 11.18 4.50 -19.02
C HIS A 145 9.97 4.65 -18.10
N GLN A 146 8.81 5.08 -18.59
CA GLN A 146 7.63 5.16 -17.74
C GLN A 146 7.12 3.75 -17.44
N VAL A 147 6.82 3.51 -16.16
CA VAL A 147 6.08 2.32 -15.75
C VAL A 147 4.67 2.40 -16.35
N ASP A 148 4.02 1.27 -16.62
CA ASP A 148 2.66 1.26 -17.15
C ASP A 148 1.68 1.95 -16.18
N LYS A 149 0.51 2.36 -16.70
CA LYS A 149 -0.44 3.21 -15.98
C LYS A 149 -0.91 2.53 -14.69
N ASP A 150 -1.41 1.30 -14.79
CA ASP A 150 -2.03 0.58 -13.69
C ASP A 150 -1.00 0.30 -12.59
N ARG A 151 0.20 -0.14 -12.97
CA ARG A 151 1.30 -0.31 -12.03
C ARG A 151 1.73 1.01 -11.40
N SER A 152 1.77 2.11 -12.14
CA SER A 152 2.12 3.43 -11.60
C SER A 152 1.09 3.94 -10.61
N GLU A 153 -0.19 3.66 -10.84
CA GLU A 153 -1.29 3.98 -9.93
C GLU A 153 -1.14 3.22 -8.61
N ASP A 154 -0.95 1.90 -8.70
CA ASP A 154 -0.70 1.04 -7.53
C ASP A 154 0.50 1.51 -6.71
N LEU A 155 1.60 1.88 -7.40
CA LEU A 155 2.81 2.38 -6.76
C LEU A 155 2.60 3.76 -6.11
N TYR A 156 1.81 4.63 -6.74
CA TYR A 156 1.47 5.94 -6.17
C TYR A 156 0.67 5.80 -4.89
N HIS A 157 -0.37 4.97 -4.87
CA HIS A 157 -1.16 4.73 -3.66
C HIS A 157 -0.32 4.09 -2.56
N GLN A 158 0.51 3.11 -2.88
CA GLN A 158 1.46 2.53 -1.92
C GLN A 158 2.43 3.56 -1.35
N TRP A 159 2.94 4.47 -2.18
CA TRP A 159 3.81 5.55 -1.75
C TRP A 159 3.10 6.51 -0.78
N VAL A 160 1.88 6.92 -1.12
CA VAL A 160 1.05 7.77 -0.25
C VAL A 160 0.83 7.09 1.10
N ASP A 161 0.45 5.82 1.13
CA ASP A 161 0.26 5.06 2.37
C ASP A 161 1.54 4.98 3.21
N VAL A 162 2.67 4.65 2.58
CA VAL A 162 3.99 4.60 3.25
C VAL A 162 4.35 5.96 3.83
N LEU A 163 4.12 7.04 3.10
CA LEU A 163 4.43 8.39 3.54
C LEU A 163 3.62 8.79 4.79
N HIS A 164 2.32 8.45 4.83
CA HIS A 164 1.47 8.67 6.00
C HIS A 164 1.89 7.80 7.20
N GLU A 165 2.17 6.52 6.97
CA GLU A 165 2.63 5.60 8.02
C GLU A 165 3.95 6.08 8.66
N GLU A 166 4.92 6.51 7.85
CA GLU A 166 6.21 7.02 8.33
C GLU A 166 6.06 8.38 9.01
N ALA A 167 5.21 9.27 8.49
CA ALA A 167 4.92 10.54 9.16
C ALA A 167 4.34 10.30 10.56
N LEU A 168 3.35 9.41 10.69
CA LEU A 168 2.75 9.06 11.97
C LEU A 168 3.78 8.47 12.94
N LYS A 169 4.67 7.58 12.47
CA LYS A 169 5.77 7.01 13.26
C LYS A 169 6.72 8.07 13.81
N LEU A 170 7.07 9.05 12.99
CA LEU A 170 8.05 10.09 13.33
C LEU A 170 7.47 11.19 14.22
N ILE A 171 6.18 11.50 14.07
CA ILE A 171 5.47 12.50 14.88
C ILE A 171 5.07 11.89 16.24
N ASN A 172 4.44 10.71 16.22
CA ASN A 172 3.82 10.07 17.38
C ASN A 172 4.26 8.59 17.53
N PRO A 173 5.52 8.32 17.90
CA PRO A 173 6.06 6.96 17.97
C PRO A 173 5.27 6.06 18.94
N MET A 174 4.85 6.59 20.10
CA MET A 174 4.09 5.81 21.09
C MET A 174 2.71 5.35 20.57
N LYS A 175 1.96 6.25 19.92
CA LYS A 175 0.64 5.91 19.36
C LYS A 175 0.75 4.88 18.23
N TYR A 176 1.80 5.00 17.42
CA TYR A 176 2.02 4.06 16.32
C TYR A 176 2.28 2.65 16.84
N ASP A 177 3.15 2.50 17.84
CA ASP A 177 3.45 1.19 18.44
C ASP A 177 2.20 0.54 19.05
N ASP A 178 1.34 1.32 19.71
CA ASP A 178 0.09 0.82 20.26
C ASP A 178 -0.91 0.39 19.18
N LYS A 179 -1.03 1.16 18.09
CA LYS A 179 -1.89 0.80 16.95
C LYS A 179 -1.39 -0.47 16.26
N LYS A 180 -0.07 -0.59 16.08
CA LYS A 180 0.57 -1.79 15.52
C LYS A 180 0.36 -3.00 16.42
N LYS A 181 0.57 -2.86 17.74
CA LYS A 181 0.32 -3.93 18.72
C LYS A 181 -1.14 -4.37 18.72
N LYS A 182 -2.10 -3.45 18.72
CA LYS A 182 -3.54 -3.78 18.63
C LYS A 182 -3.91 -4.46 17.32
N GLY A 183 -3.33 -4.05 16.20
CA GLY A 183 -3.53 -4.68 14.90
C GLY A 183 -2.98 -6.11 14.86
N MET A 184 -1.76 -6.30 15.35
CA MET A 184 -1.11 -7.61 15.48
C MET A 184 -1.88 -8.52 16.44
N GLU A 185 -2.34 -8.01 17.58
CA GLU A 185 -3.15 -8.79 18.54
C GLU A 185 -4.49 -9.22 17.92
N LYS A 186 -5.13 -8.36 17.14
CA LYS A 186 -6.36 -8.71 16.41
C LYS A 186 -6.12 -9.76 15.33
N TYR A 187 -4.99 -9.68 14.63
CA TYR A 187 -4.61 -10.70 13.65
C TYR A 187 -4.27 -12.02 14.34
N ARG A 188 -3.52 -11.97 15.44
CA ARG A 188 -3.18 -13.12 16.27
C ARG A 188 -4.44 -13.79 16.83
N ARG A 189 -5.38 -13.04 17.41
CA ARG A 189 -6.69 -13.57 17.86
C ARG A 189 -7.52 -14.18 16.71
N ARG A 190 -7.35 -13.69 15.47
CA ARG A 190 -8.01 -14.26 14.29
C ARG A 190 -7.30 -15.50 13.74
N ALA A 191 -5.99 -15.60 13.91
CA ALA A 191 -5.17 -16.73 13.48
C ALA A 191 -5.18 -17.87 14.52
N GLU A 192 -5.19 -17.51 15.81
CA GLU A 192 -5.41 -18.39 16.96
C GLU A 192 -6.90 -18.70 17.18
N GLY A 193 -7.79 -18.07 16.42
CA GLY A 193 -9.18 -18.49 16.33
C GLY A 193 -9.17 -19.94 15.87
N LYS A 194 -9.33 -20.86 16.84
CA LYS A 194 -9.35 -22.29 16.62
C LYS A 194 -10.21 -22.56 15.39
N LEU A 195 -9.75 -23.44 14.51
CA LEU A 195 -10.58 -23.90 13.43
C LEU A 195 -11.76 -24.63 14.10
N VAL A 196 -12.89 -23.96 14.25
CA VAL A 196 -14.10 -24.51 14.85
C VAL A 196 -14.95 -25.10 13.73
N ASN A 197 -15.52 -26.29 13.99
CA ASN A 197 -16.44 -26.93 13.06
C ASN A 197 -17.58 -25.97 12.73
N PRO A 198 -17.92 -25.75 11.44
CA PRO A 198 -19.02 -24.87 11.06
C PRO A 198 -20.33 -25.16 11.83
N LYS A 199 -20.59 -26.43 12.19
CA LYS A 199 -21.78 -26.84 12.97
C LYS A 199 -21.80 -26.33 14.42
N ASP A 200 -20.65 -26.02 14.98
CA ASP A 200 -20.48 -25.62 16.38
C ASP A 200 -20.07 -24.14 16.51
N MET A 201 -19.76 -23.50 15.39
CA MET A 201 -19.32 -22.10 15.30
C MET A 201 -20.25 -21.10 16.04
N PHE A 202 -21.56 -21.34 16.02
CA PHE A 202 -22.55 -20.46 16.69
C PHE A 202 -22.99 -20.95 18.07
N LYS A 203 -22.53 -22.14 18.49
CA LYS A 203 -22.84 -22.72 19.82
C LYS A 203 -21.77 -22.37 20.85
N GLU A 204 -20.54 -22.17 20.41
CA GLU A 204 -19.38 -21.93 21.27
C GLU A 204 -18.78 -20.52 21.10
N GLY A 205 -17.92 -20.13 22.03
CA GLY A 205 -17.09 -18.92 21.93
C GLY A 205 -17.90 -17.62 22.04
N GLU A 206 -17.71 -16.69 21.10
CA GLU A 206 -18.35 -15.36 21.16
C GLU A 206 -19.88 -15.37 21.00
N TYR A 207 -20.43 -16.50 20.52
CA TYR A 207 -21.87 -16.69 20.25
C TYR A 207 -22.59 -17.55 21.28
N GLU A 208 -21.86 -18.12 22.23
CA GLU A 208 -22.44 -18.94 23.29
C GLU A 208 -23.54 -18.17 24.03
N GLY A 209 -24.72 -18.78 24.14
CA GLY A 209 -25.90 -18.19 24.77
C GLY A 209 -26.62 -17.09 23.99
N ARG A 210 -26.22 -16.77 22.74
CA ARG A 210 -26.91 -15.77 21.91
C ARG A 210 -28.10 -16.30 21.12
N TYR A 211 -28.09 -17.60 20.80
CA TYR A 211 -29.13 -18.24 20.00
C TYR A 211 -29.71 -19.45 20.75
N GLY A 212 -31.03 -19.59 20.68
CA GLY A 212 -31.76 -20.63 21.43
C GLY A 212 -32.04 -21.90 20.62
N LYS A 213 -32.14 -21.79 19.28
CA LYS A 213 -32.46 -22.91 18.40
C LYS A 213 -31.58 -22.88 17.16
N TYR A 214 -31.15 -24.05 16.70
CA TYR A 214 -30.26 -24.23 15.55
C TYR A 214 -30.87 -25.25 14.58
N ASP A 215 -30.49 -25.19 13.31
CA ASP A 215 -30.82 -26.20 12.31
C ASP A 215 -29.84 -27.39 12.33
N GLU A 216 -30.02 -28.35 11.41
CA GLU A 216 -29.16 -29.55 11.28
C GLU A 216 -27.73 -29.23 10.85
N GLU A 217 -27.53 -28.07 10.23
CA GLU A 217 -26.23 -27.53 9.83
C GLU A 217 -25.56 -26.72 10.94
N GLY A 218 -26.24 -26.50 12.08
CA GLY A 218 -25.73 -25.69 13.19
C GLY A 218 -25.93 -24.18 13.00
N PHE A 219 -26.75 -23.76 12.04
CA PHE A 219 -27.10 -22.37 11.81
C PHE A 219 -28.23 -21.92 12.76
N PRO A 220 -28.13 -20.73 13.37
CA PRO A 220 -29.10 -20.26 14.34
C PRO A 220 -30.43 -19.87 13.66
N LEU A 221 -31.54 -20.34 14.23
CA LEU A 221 -32.91 -20.06 13.79
C LEU A 221 -33.57 -18.98 14.65
N LEU A 222 -33.35 -19.04 15.97
CA LEU A 222 -33.96 -18.13 16.95
C LEU A 222 -32.89 -17.51 17.84
N LEU A 223 -33.15 -16.29 18.31
CA LEU A 223 -32.38 -15.64 19.37
C LEU A 223 -32.59 -16.39 20.70
N ALA A 224 -31.75 -16.09 21.70
CA ALA A 224 -31.81 -16.73 23.02
C ALA A 224 -33.14 -16.48 23.75
N ASP A 225 -33.83 -15.39 23.45
CA ASP A 225 -35.15 -15.04 23.98
C ASP A 225 -36.31 -15.77 23.27
N GLY A 226 -36.02 -16.57 22.24
CA GLY A 226 -36.99 -17.27 21.41
C GLY A 226 -37.59 -16.44 20.29
N SER A 227 -37.12 -15.20 20.08
CA SER A 227 -37.57 -14.34 18.97
C SER A 227 -36.85 -14.68 17.65
N ASP A 228 -37.51 -14.34 16.54
CA ASP A 228 -36.96 -14.54 15.19
C ASP A 228 -35.77 -13.62 14.94
N ILE A 229 -34.71 -14.17 14.34
CA ILE A 229 -33.52 -13.39 13.98
C ILE A 229 -33.88 -12.40 12.85
N PRO A 230 -33.61 -11.09 13.00
CA PRO A 230 -33.85 -10.10 11.95
C PRO A 230 -33.15 -10.47 10.63
N LYS A 231 -33.82 -10.27 9.49
CA LYS A 231 -33.28 -10.62 8.15
C LYS A 231 -31.88 -10.04 7.87
N SER A 232 -31.59 -8.84 8.40
CA SER A 232 -30.27 -8.21 8.26
C SER A 232 -29.18 -8.96 9.04
N GLN A 233 -29.51 -9.54 10.20
CA GLN A 233 -28.61 -10.36 10.99
C GLN A 233 -28.43 -11.74 10.35
N VAL A 234 -29.51 -12.37 9.86
CA VAL A 234 -29.45 -13.65 9.13
C VAL A 234 -28.43 -13.57 7.99
N LYS A 235 -28.51 -12.52 7.14
CA LYS A 235 -27.56 -12.33 6.04
C LYS A 235 -26.10 -12.23 6.49
N LYS A 236 -25.83 -11.59 7.64
CA LYS A 236 -24.48 -11.50 8.21
C LYS A 236 -24.00 -12.86 8.70
N LEU A 237 -24.87 -13.60 9.40
CA LEU A 237 -24.57 -14.93 9.92
C LEU A 237 -24.31 -15.92 8.78
N THR A 238 -25.11 -15.90 7.71
CA THR A 238 -24.89 -16.74 6.52
C THR A 238 -23.53 -16.46 5.88
N LYS A 239 -23.14 -15.19 5.77
CA LYS A 239 -21.82 -14.81 5.23
C LYS A 239 -20.69 -15.33 6.11
N MET A 240 -20.83 -15.25 7.43
CA MET A 240 -19.84 -15.77 8.37
C MET A 240 -19.74 -17.30 8.32
N TYR A 241 -20.87 -17.99 8.31
CA TYR A 241 -20.94 -19.46 8.20
C TYR A 241 -20.28 -19.95 6.91
N ASN A 242 -20.62 -19.37 5.76
CA ASN A 242 -20.03 -19.76 4.47
C ASN A 242 -18.51 -19.51 4.41
N ALA A 243 -18.04 -18.43 5.04
CA ALA A 243 -16.60 -18.16 5.12
C ALA A 243 -15.88 -19.19 6.00
N GLN A 244 -16.46 -19.59 7.13
CA GLN A 244 -15.90 -20.62 8.00
C GLN A 244 -15.95 -22.01 7.36
N LYS A 245 -17.07 -22.37 6.74
CA LYS A 245 -17.24 -23.63 5.99
C LYS A 245 -16.17 -23.80 4.93
N ARG A 246 -15.90 -22.75 4.12
CA ARG A 246 -14.80 -22.76 3.14
C ARG A 246 -13.43 -22.98 3.77
N LYS A 247 -13.15 -22.35 4.92
CA LYS A 247 -11.87 -22.53 5.63
C LYS A 247 -11.75 -23.95 6.19
N TRP A 248 -12.84 -24.47 6.75
CA TRP A 248 -12.92 -25.83 7.26
C TRP A 248 -12.70 -26.85 6.14
N ASP A 249 -13.40 -26.73 5.02
CA ASP A 249 -13.28 -27.65 3.87
C ASP A 249 -11.85 -27.65 3.30
N VAL A 250 -11.18 -26.50 3.27
CA VAL A 250 -9.78 -26.41 2.84
C VAL A 250 -8.84 -27.09 3.83
N ALA A 251 -9.07 -26.91 5.13
CA ALA A 251 -8.27 -27.55 6.17
C ALA A 251 -8.51 -29.08 6.25
N ASP A 252 -9.74 -29.52 6.01
CA ASP A 252 -10.15 -30.93 5.94
C ASP A 252 -9.45 -31.63 4.78
N LYS A 253 -9.50 -31.03 3.59
CA LYS A 253 -8.77 -31.50 2.41
C LYS A 253 -7.26 -31.50 2.60
N ALA A 254 -6.73 -30.61 3.42
CA ALA A 254 -5.31 -30.56 3.79
C ALA A 254 -4.93 -31.53 4.91
N GLY A 255 -5.87 -32.36 5.41
CA GLY A 255 -5.61 -33.38 6.43
C GLY A 255 -5.38 -32.81 7.85
N LYS A 256 -5.69 -31.53 8.10
CA LYS A 256 -5.37 -30.84 9.36
C LYS A 256 -6.40 -31.04 10.47
N ILE A 257 -7.49 -31.75 10.22
CA ILE A 257 -8.64 -31.85 11.13
C ILE A 257 -8.57 -33.10 12.04
N ASN A 258 -7.72 -34.06 11.72
CA ASN A 258 -7.58 -35.30 12.49
C ASN A 258 -6.50 -35.21 13.58
N ASN A 259 -6.65 -34.34 14.59
CA ASN A 259 -5.78 -34.46 15.77
C ASN A 259 -6.26 -33.85 17.11
N GLU A 260 -7.53 -34.02 17.50
CA GLU A 260 -7.94 -33.70 18.88
C GLU A 260 -8.73 -34.79 19.61
N ASN A 261 -8.79 -36.02 19.11
CA ASN A 261 -9.30 -37.16 19.91
C ASN A 261 -8.50 -38.43 19.64
N GLY A 262 -7.25 -38.49 20.14
CA GLY A 262 -6.50 -39.74 20.13
C GLY A 262 -5.01 -39.64 20.46
N ASN A 263 -4.71 -39.89 21.73
CA ASN A 263 -3.55 -40.67 22.19
C ASN A 263 -2.15 -40.01 22.29
N ASN A 264 -1.62 -40.06 23.52
CA ASN A 264 -0.20 -40.05 23.83
C ASN A 264 0.53 -41.19 23.08
N ASN A 265 1.58 -40.88 22.31
CA ASN A 265 2.88 -41.58 22.34
C ASN A 265 3.84 -41.10 21.23
N ASN A 266 5.07 -40.80 21.67
CA ASN A 266 6.40 -40.95 21.07
C ASN A 266 6.60 -41.07 19.54
N ASN A 267 7.61 -40.33 19.06
CA ASN A 267 8.59 -40.64 17.97
C ASN A 267 8.00 -41.13 16.62
N THR A 268 8.44 -40.67 15.46
CA THR A 268 9.81 -40.56 14.94
C THR A 268 9.75 -39.70 13.67
N ASP A 269 10.87 -39.04 13.37
CA ASP A 269 11.19 -38.54 12.03
C ASP A 269 11.02 -39.63 10.97
N GLU A 270 10.35 -39.32 9.87
CA GLU A 270 10.77 -39.83 8.56
C GLU A 270 10.24 -38.95 7.40
N ASP A 271 11.22 -38.63 6.57
CA ASP A 271 11.24 -38.11 5.20
C ASP A 271 10.08 -38.59 4.31
N ILE A 272 9.50 -37.70 3.49
CA ILE A 272 8.92 -38.06 2.19
C ILE A 272 8.99 -36.86 1.23
N THR A 273 9.56 -37.19 0.09
CA THR A 273 9.90 -36.39 -1.06
C THR A 273 8.72 -36.33 -2.05
N GLN A 274 8.52 -35.15 -2.66
CA GLN A 274 7.98 -34.86 -4.00
C GLN A 274 6.85 -35.72 -4.62
N SER A 275 5.76 -35.04 -5.01
CA SER A 275 5.24 -35.15 -6.39
C SER A 275 4.45 -33.90 -6.79
N ASN A 276 4.96 -33.18 -7.79
CA ASN A 276 4.22 -32.18 -8.55
C ASN A 276 3.55 -32.91 -9.72
N ALA A 277 2.23 -32.82 -9.83
CA ALA A 277 1.48 -33.27 -10.99
C ALA A 277 0.61 -32.13 -11.53
N SER A 278 0.79 -31.90 -12.83
CA SER A 278 0.15 -30.91 -13.69
C SER A 278 -1.37 -30.96 -13.68
N ILE A 279 -2.00 -29.78 -13.75
CA ILE A 279 -3.32 -29.61 -14.36
C ILE A 279 -3.25 -28.43 -15.32
N GLU A 280 -3.27 -28.74 -16.61
CA GLU A 280 -3.55 -27.82 -17.70
C GLU A 280 -5.05 -27.75 -17.99
N ALA A 281 -5.44 -26.60 -18.55
CA ALA A 281 -6.56 -26.34 -19.45
C ALA A 281 -7.99 -26.29 -18.88
N GLY A 282 -8.58 -25.08 -18.91
CA GLY A 282 -10.01 -24.90 -18.75
C GLY A 282 -10.51 -23.45 -18.90
N ARG A 283 -10.67 -23.02 -20.16
CA ARG A 283 -11.76 -22.15 -20.65
C ARG A 283 -11.73 -20.65 -20.29
N ALA A 284 -11.34 -19.86 -21.29
CA ALA A 284 -11.58 -18.42 -21.37
C ALA A 284 -13.07 -18.13 -21.62
N GLU A 285 -13.73 -17.51 -20.65
CA GLU A 285 -14.96 -16.74 -20.88
C GLU A 285 -14.58 -15.25 -20.92
N LEU A 286 -14.96 -14.57 -22.00
CA LEU A 286 -14.91 -13.12 -22.11
C LEU A 286 -15.81 -12.52 -21.03
N VAL A 287 -15.20 -12.04 -19.94
CA VAL A 287 -15.86 -11.16 -18.99
C VAL A 287 -15.66 -9.74 -19.50
N GLU A 288 -16.76 -9.12 -19.89
CA GLU A 288 -16.87 -7.70 -20.18
C GLU A 288 -16.35 -6.90 -18.97
N HIS A 289 -15.23 -6.19 -19.15
CA HIS A 289 -14.64 -5.33 -18.13
C HIS A 289 -15.59 -4.15 -17.84
N GLN A 290 -16.47 -4.32 -16.84
CA GLN A 290 -16.95 -3.17 -16.09
C GLN A 290 -15.75 -2.51 -15.42
N ALA A 291 -15.56 -1.22 -15.70
CA ALA A 291 -14.56 -0.39 -15.06
C ALA A 291 -14.60 -0.62 -13.54
N PRO A 292 -13.44 -0.80 -12.88
CA PRO A 292 -13.41 -0.91 -11.43
C PRO A 292 -14.07 0.34 -10.84
N ARG A 293 -15.08 0.12 -9.99
CA ARG A 293 -15.63 1.18 -9.15
C ARG A 293 -14.48 1.74 -8.32
N VAL A 294 -14.13 3.00 -8.57
CA VAL A 294 -13.29 3.80 -7.69
C VAL A 294 -13.92 3.74 -6.31
N VAL A 295 -13.30 2.97 -5.42
CA VAL A 295 -13.65 3.02 -4.01
C VAL A 295 -12.99 4.30 -3.53
N GLU A 296 -13.78 5.37 -3.39
CA GLU A 296 -13.41 6.58 -2.66
C GLU A 296 -13.17 6.21 -1.20
N ASN A 297 -12.04 5.56 -0.92
CA ASN A 297 -11.50 5.47 0.41
C ASN A 297 -10.86 6.83 0.69
N GLU A 298 -11.67 7.84 1.04
CA GLU A 298 -11.15 8.91 1.88
C GLU A 298 -10.67 8.23 3.17
N VAL A 299 -9.38 7.88 3.22
CA VAL A 299 -8.71 7.58 4.48
C VAL A 299 -8.64 8.91 5.22
N ILE A 300 -9.73 9.27 5.88
CA ILE A 300 -9.74 10.35 6.85
C ILE A 300 -8.92 9.83 8.03
N ILE A 301 -7.60 10.00 7.95
CA ILE A 301 -6.76 9.98 9.13
C ILE A 301 -7.26 11.15 9.94
N ASP A 302 -7.86 10.87 11.10
CA ASP A 302 -8.30 11.88 12.05
C ASP A 302 -7.15 12.88 12.21
N GLU A 303 -7.37 14.16 11.84
CA GLU A 303 -6.32 15.19 11.79
C GLU A 303 -5.52 15.24 13.11
N GLY A 304 -6.14 14.82 14.22
CA GLY A 304 -5.51 14.70 15.53
C GLY A 304 -4.35 13.71 15.65
N ASP A 305 -4.19 12.75 14.74
CA ASP A 305 -3.13 11.74 14.81
C ASP A 305 -1.83 12.15 14.11
N LEU A 306 -1.89 13.01 13.09
CA LEU A 306 -0.69 13.62 12.46
C LEU A 306 -0.26 14.92 13.15
N GLY A 307 -0.96 15.29 14.23
CA GLY A 307 -0.66 16.49 15.02
C GLY A 307 -0.88 17.75 14.20
N ARG A 308 0.23 18.39 13.79
CA ARG A 308 0.23 19.66 13.03
C ARG A 308 0.76 19.50 11.61
N LEU A 309 1.03 18.27 11.17
CA LEU A 309 1.41 18.00 9.79
C LEU A 309 0.15 17.75 8.96
N HIS A 310 -0.15 18.66 8.04
CA HIS A 310 -1.22 18.53 7.07
C HIS A 310 -0.68 17.83 5.82
N MET A 311 -1.32 16.75 5.38
CA MET A 311 -0.92 16.02 4.17
C MET A 311 -2.05 16.07 3.14
N ALA A 312 -1.72 16.46 1.91
CA ALA A 312 -2.65 16.50 0.79
C ALA A 312 -2.07 15.73 -0.41
N ASN A 313 -2.91 14.98 -1.12
CA ASN A 313 -2.46 14.11 -2.22
C ASN A 313 -3.30 14.37 -3.46
N GLY A 314 -2.64 14.44 -4.63
CA GLY A 314 -3.31 14.57 -5.92
C GLY A 314 -4.03 13.28 -6.32
N THR A 315 -5.00 13.40 -7.22
CA THR A 315 -5.69 12.24 -7.79
C THR A 315 -4.85 11.63 -8.91
N PHE A 316 -4.80 10.30 -8.98
CA PHE A 316 -4.22 9.64 -10.13
C PHE A 316 -5.23 9.67 -11.29
N SER A 317 -4.77 9.99 -12.51
CA SER A 317 -5.53 9.96 -13.77
C SER A 317 -6.63 11.02 -14.05
N GLY A 318 -6.97 11.89 -13.10
CA GLY A 318 -7.88 13.03 -13.33
C GLY A 318 -7.17 14.33 -13.72
N ARG A 319 -7.92 15.38 -14.06
CA ARG A 319 -7.35 16.73 -14.15
C ARG A 319 -6.80 17.14 -12.79
N GLN A 320 -5.54 17.56 -12.78
CA GLN A 320 -4.91 18.14 -11.60
C GLN A 320 -4.79 19.65 -11.74
N GLY A 321 -5.12 20.35 -10.67
CA GLY A 321 -4.86 21.77 -10.48
C GLY A 321 -4.00 21.95 -9.24
N TRP A 322 -2.86 22.62 -9.38
CA TRP A 322 -2.02 22.98 -8.25
C TRP A 322 -1.60 24.43 -8.39
N GLU A 323 -1.97 25.23 -7.40
CA GLU A 323 -1.50 26.60 -7.25
C GLU A 323 -0.66 26.68 -5.99
N MET A 324 0.51 27.31 -6.06
CA MET A 324 1.40 27.41 -4.90
C MET A 324 1.96 28.81 -4.73
N ILE A 325 2.26 29.12 -3.48
CA ILE A 325 3.10 30.24 -3.09
C ILE A 325 4.46 29.66 -2.76
N SER A 326 5.41 29.83 -3.68
CA SER A 326 6.78 29.33 -3.51
C SER A 326 7.61 30.28 -2.65
N THR A 327 8.43 29.72 -1.77
CA THR A 327 9.30 30.48 -0.86
C THR A 327 10.77 30.49 -1.25
N GLY A 328 11.13 29.96 -2.42
CA GLY A 328 12.52 29.99 -2.87
C GLY A 328 12.72 29.45 -4.28
N PRO A 329 13.85 29.76 -4.92
CA PRO A 329 14.07 29.44 -6.33
C PRO A 329 14.49 27.99 -6.59
N PHE A 330 14.64 27.16 -5.55
CA PHE A 330 15.28 25.85 -5.64
C PHE A 330 14.31 24.68 -5.63
N THR A 331 14.53 23.76 -6.58
CA THR A 331 13.99 22.41 -6.62
C THR A 331 15.06 21.40 -6.22
N HIS A 332 14.69 20.38 -5.45
CA HIS A 332 15.56 19.24 -5.19
C HIS A 332 15.05 18.03 -5.96
N GLN A 333 15.91 17.34 -6.69
CA GLN A 333 15.58 16.07 -7.34
C GLN A 333 16.20 14.93 -6.55
N LEU A 334 15.37 13.98 -6.14
CA LEU A 334 15.75 12.77 -5.44
C LEU A 334 15.35 11.57 -6.31
N VAL A 335 16.25 10.58 -6.42
CA VAL A 335 15.99 9.34 -7.16
C VAL A 335 16.35 8.17 -6.26
N PHE A 336 15.38 7.31 -6.00
CA PHE A 336 15.47 6.21 -5.03
C PHE A 336 15.30 4.84 -5.67
#